data_AF-A0A957QK59-F1
#
_entry.id   AF-A0A957QK59-F1
#
_cell.length_a   1.000
_cell.length_b   1.000
_cell.length_c   1.000
_cell.angle_alpha   90.00
_cell.angle_beta   90.00
_cell.angle_gamma   90.00
#
_symmetry.space_group_name_H-M   'P 1'
#
loop_
_entity.id
_entity.type
_entity.pdbx_description
1 polymer ?
#
loop_
_entity_poly.entity_id
_entity_poly.type
_entity_poly.pdbx_seq_one_letter_code
_entity_poly.pdbx_strand_id
1 'polypeptide(L)'
;MTGEQATRLGVVGPTARASGVGRDIRVQAPYAAYDAFPVKSILATAGDLEARFVVRLQELFESYRVIRQILDELPAGELTAKRMPRRIKPGEVISRVEAPRGELFYFIKSNGSELPERIKVRTPTLCNMASVLTLTVGHHLADVPMILVGIDPCFSCNDRGVTLRRAASADYWDWERLRQFGIDFYAGKGTHHG
;
A
#
# COMPACT_ATOMS: atom_id res chain seq x y z
N MET A 1 -11.88 -15.20 -0.15
CA MET A 1 -12.48 -13.84 -0.16
C MET A 1 -13.18 -13.64 -1.49
N THR A 2 -14.49 -13.36 -1.49
CA THR A 2 -15.23 -13.12 -2.74
C THR A 2 -14.87 -11.77 -3.37
N GLY A 3 -15.11 -11.60 -4.67
CA GLY A 3 -14.88 -10.32 -5.36
C GLY A 3 -15.70 -9.15 -4.81
N GLU A 4 -16.92 -9.42 -4.36
CA GLU A 4 -17.76 -8.42 -3.69
C GLU A 4 -17.17 -7.99 -2.34
N GLN A 5 -16.73 -8.95 -1.51
CA GLN A 5 -16.04 -8.66 -0.26
C GLN A 5 -14.76 -7.85 -0.51
N ALA A 6 -13.97 -8.24 -1.50
CA ALA A 6 -12.76 -7.55 -1.89
C ALA A 6 -13.04 -6.10 -2.33
N THR A 7 -14.10 -5.89 -3.12
CA THR A 7 -14.52 -4.56 -3.58
C THR A 7 -14.93 -3.70 -2.39
N ARG A 8 -15.78 -4.23 -1.51
CA ARG A 8 -16.30 -3.56 -0.31
C ARG A 8 -15.19 -3.17 0.67
N LEU A 9 -14.21 -4.05 0.88
CA LEU A 9 -13.08 -3.81 1.78
C LEU A 9 -12.04 -2.86 1.19
N GLY A 10 -12.13 -2.52 -0.09
CA GLY A 10 -11.16 -1.62 -0.73
C GLY A 10 -9.77 -2.24 -0.89
N VAL A 11 -9.64 -3.57 -0.97
CA VAL A 11 -8.33 -4.23 -1.15
C VAL A 11 -7.71 -3.87 -2.50
N VAL A 12 -6.39 -3.92 -2.59
CA VAL A 12 -5.62 -3.50 -3.77
C VAL A 12 -4.56 -4.53 -4.16
N GLY A 13 -4.06 -4.42 -5.39
CA GLY A 13 -2.95 -5.23 -5.87
C GLY A 13 -3.29 -6.71 -6.08
N PRO A 14 -2.31 -7.62 -5.89
CA PRO A 14 -2.53 -9.06 -6.03
C PRO A 14 -3.62 -9.60 -5.11
N THR A 15 -3.82 -8.98 -3.94
CA THR A 15 -4.89 -9.36 -3.00
C THR A 15 -6.28 -9.14 -3.60
N ALA A 16 -6.48 -8.06 -4.35
CA ALA A 16 -7.73 -7.77 -5.05
C ALA A 16 -7.89 -8.67 -6.29
N ARG A 17 -6.81 -8.78 -7.07
CA ARG A 17 -6.78 -9.54 -8.32
C ARG A 17 -6.98 -11.03 -8.13
N ALA A 18 -6.53 -11.59 -6.99
CA ALA A 18 -6.80 -12.98 -6.61
C ALA A 18 -8.28 -13.27 -6.30
N SER A 19 -9.08 -12.23 -6.07
CA SER A 19 -10.54 -12.29 -5.84
C SER A 19 -11.34 -11.80 -7.07
N GLY A 20 -10.71 -11.71 -8.23
CA GLY A 20 -11.34 -11.32 -9.49
C GLY A 20 -11.52 -9.82 -9.66
N VAL A 21 -10.98 -9.00 -8.75
CA VAL A 21 -11.10 -7.54 -8.81
C VAL A 21 -9.91 -6.97 -9.59
N GLY A 22 -10.16 -6.56 -10.83
CA GLY A 22 -9.14 -6.02 -11.76
C GLY A 22 -8.66 -4.60 -11.44
N ARG A 23 -8.16 -4.37 -10.23
CA ARG A 23 -7.50 -3.12 -9.82
C ARG A 23 -6.02 -3.21 -10.14
N ASP A 24 -5.58 -2.43 -11.12
CA ASP A 24 -4.16 -2.27 -11.50
C ASP A 24 -3.94 -0.87 -12.08
N ILE A 25 -3.19 -0.03 -11.37
CA ILE A 25 -2.97 1.36 -11.80
C ILE A 25 -2.18 1.44 -13.09
N ARG A 26 -1.30 0.47 -13.37
CA ARG A 26 -0.48 0.45 -14.60
C ARG A 26 -1.34 0.34 -15.86
N VAL A 27 -2.55 -0.20 -15.74
CA VAL A 27 -3.50 -0.35 -16.84
C VAL A 27 -4.58 0.73 -16.82
N GLN A 28 -5.13 1.04 -15.63
CA GLN A 28 -6.26 1.96 -15.50
C GLN A 28 -5.87 3.44 -15.62
N ALA A 29 -4.69 3.80 -15.12
CA ALA A 29 -4.15 5.15 -15.19
C ALA A 29 -2.63 5.03 -15.37
N PRO A 30 -2.18 4.62 -16.57
CA PRO A 30 -0.76 4.34 -16.81
C PRO A 30 0.09 5.57 -16.50
N TYR A 31 1.30 5.32 -15.99
CA TYR A 31 2.27 6.33 -15.62
C TYR A 31 3.64 5.93 -16.15
N ALA A 32 4.58 6.88 -16.17
CA ALA A 32 5.90 6.68 -16.78
C ALA A 32 5.77 6.15 -18.22
N ALA A 33 6.27 4.94 -18.50
CA ALA A 33 6.24 4.33 -19.83
C ALA A 33 5.22 3.17 -19.96
N TYR A 34 4.32 2.98 -18.99
CA TYR A 34 3.34 1.88 -19.05
C TYR A 34 2.30 2.03 -20.17
N ASP A 35 2.12 3.24 -20.73
CA ASP A 35 1.34 3.45 -21.96
C ASP A 35 1.99 2.82 -23.19
N ALA A 36 3.34 2.85 -23.26
CA ALA A 36 4.11 2.27 -24.37
C ALA A 36 4.35 0.77 -24.17
N PHE A 37 4.51 0.34 -22.92
CA PHE A 37 4.77 -1.05 -22.54
C PHE A 37 3.64 -1.57 -21.64
N PRO A 38 2.45 -1.87 -22.20
CA PRO A 38 1.30 -2.26 -21.40
C PRO A 38 1.55 -3.62 -20.72
N VAL A 39 1.16 -3.70 -19.45
CA VAL A 39 1.15 -4.93 -18.66
C VAL A 39 -0.20 -5.63 -18.79
N LYS A 40 -0.19 -6.96 -18.77
CA LYS A 40 -1.39 -7.78 -18.65
C LYS A 40 -1.79 -7.92 -17.18
N SER A 41 -3.00 -7.47 -16.82
CA SER A 41 -3.55 -7.75 -15.50
C SER A 41 -3.89 -9.24 -15.36
N ILE A 42 -3.26 -9.88 -14.38
CA ILE A 42 -3.51 -11.28 -14.03
C ILE A 42 -4.60 -11.34 -12.97
N LEU A 43 -5.63 -12.15 -13.19
CA LEU A 43 -6.76 -12.33 -12.26
C LEU A 43 -6.93 -13.80 -11.91
N ALA A 44 -7.38 -14.06 -10.68
CA ALA A 44 -7.91 -15.34 -10.24
C ALA A 44 -9.22 -15.10 -9.49
N THR A 45 -10.06 -16.11 -9.31
CA THR A 45 -11.39 -15.96 -8.70
C THR A 45 -11.57 -16.71 -7.39
N ALA A 46 -10.69 -17.66 -7.06
CA ALA A 46 -10.81 -18.46 -5.83
C ALA A 46 -10.64 -17.61 -4.56
N GLY A 47 -9.83 -16.55 -4.60
CA GLY A 47 -9.72 -15.57 -3.51
C GLY A 47 -9.14 -16.13 -2.21
N ASP A 48 -8.50 -17.29 -2.27
CA ASP A 48 -7.77 -17.95 -1.20
C ASP A 48 -6.27 -17.62 -1.27
N LEU A 49 -5.48 -18.26 -0.40
CA LEU A 49 -4.04 -18.03 -0.34
C LEU A 49 -3.33 -18.55 -1.59
N GLU A 50 -3.78 -19.69 -2.12
CA GLU A 50 -3.24 -20.28 -3.34
C GLU A 50 -3.43 -19.33 -4.53
N ALA A 51 -4.62 -18.78 -4.74
CA ALA A 51 -4.88 -17.81 -5.80
C ALA A 51 -3.97 -16.59 -5.69
N ARG A 52 -3.72 -16.08 -4.47
CA ARG A 52 -2.79 -14.97 -4.24
C ARG A 52 -1.35 -15.34 -4.60
N PHE A 53 -0.95 -16.58 -4.34
CA PHE A 53 0.38 -17.07 -4.70
C PHE A 53 0.52 -17.21 -6.22
N VAL A 54 -0.45 -17.85 -6.87
CA VAL A 54 -0.48 -18.04 -8.34
C VAL A 54 -0.47 -16.70 -9.08
N VAL A 55 -1.29 -15.73 -8.66
CA VAL A 55 -1.32 -14.38 -9.26
C VAL A 55 0.05 -13.72 -9.18
N ARG A 56 0.74 -13.80 -8.03
CA ARG A 56 2.09 -13.21 -7.88
C ARG A 56 3.12 -13.88 -8.78
N LEU A 57 3.09 -15.21 -8.90
CA LEU A 57 3.99 -15.94 -9.82
C LEU A 57 3.73 -15.54 -11.27
N GLN A 58 2.47 -15.43 -11.68
CA GLN A 58 2.11 -15.01 -13.02
C GLN A 58 2.49 -13.54 -13.30
N GLU A 59 2.35 -12.65 -12.32
CA GLU A 59 2.83 -11.27 -12.41
C GLU A 59 4.35 -11.16 -12.50
N LEU A 60 5.09 -12.08 -11.88
CA LEU A 60 6.55 -12.17 -12.01
C LEU A 60 6.94 -12.50 -13.45
N PHE A 61 6.29 -13.49 -14.08
CA PHE A 61 6.53 -13.83 -15.48
C PHE A 61 6.15 -12.69 -16.42
N GLU A 62 5.05 -12.00 -16.13
CA GLU A 62 4.63 -10.82 -16.89
C GLU A 62 5.65 -9.66 -16.74
N SER A 63 6.23 -9.49 -15.55
CA SER A 63 7.30 -8.53 -15.33
C SER A 63 8.53 -8.86 -16.18
N TYR A 64 8.91 -10.14 -16.29
CA TYR A 64 10.01 -10.55 -17.17
C TYR A 64 9.73 -10.28 -18.64
N ARG A 65 8.49 -10.48 -19.10
CA ARG A 65 8.08 -10.15 -20.47
C ARG A 65 8.28 -8.67 -20.74
N VAL A 66 7.78 -7.80 -19.86
CA VAL A 66 7.87 -6.34 -20.03
C VAL A 66 9.30 -5.83 -19.91
N ILE A 67 10.10 -6.36 -18.98
CA ILE A 67 11.52 -5.99 -18.87
C ILE A 67 12.26 -6.29 -20.18
N ARG A 68 12.04 -7.47 -20.77
CA ARG A 68 12.67 -7.81 -22.06
C ARG A 68 12.23 -6.87 -23.17
N GLN A 69 10.94 -6.57 -23.27
CA GLN A 69 10.42 -5.64 -24.27
C GLN A 69 11.02 -4.23 -24.11
N ILE A 70 11.14 -3.73 -22.88
CA ILE A 70 11.76 -2.42 -22.61
C ILE A 70 13.24 -2.42 -23.02
N LEU A 71 13.97 -3.52 -22.80
CA LEU A 71 15.38 -3.63 -23.18
C LEU A 71 15.55 -3.65 -24.72
N ASP A 72 14.66 -4.33 -25.44
CA ASP A 72 14.70 -4.41 -26.90
C ASP A 72 14.38 -3.06 -27.57
N GLU A 73 13.52 -2.25 -26.95
CA GLU A 73 13.07 -0.96 -27.47
C GLU A 73 13.71 0.25 -26.76
N LEU A 74 14.77 0.04 -25.96
CA LEU A 74 15.35 1.09 -25.12
C LEU A 74 15.97 2.20 -25.97
N PRO A 75 15.44 3.44 -25.96
CA PRO A 75 16.03 4.52 -26.73
C PRO A 75 17.33 4.99 -26.09
N ALA A 76 18.30 5.38 -26.94
CA ALA A 76 19.46 6.11 -26.46
C ALA A 76 19.04 7.50 -25.96
N GLY A 77 19.65 7.95 -24.87
CA GLY A 77 19.34 9.26 -24.28
C GLY A 77 20.12 9.52 -23.00
N GLU A 78 19.95 10.71 -22.46
CA GLU A 78 20.53 11.05 -21.17
C GLU A 78 19.77 10.33 -20.03
N LEU A 79 20.52 9.74 -19.11
CA LEU A 79 19.96 9.00 -17.98
C LEU A 79 19.51 9.89 -16.82
N THR A 80 19.92 11.16 -16.82
CA THR A 80 19.65 12.11 -15.75
C THR A 80 18.96 13.33 -16.30
N ALA A 81 17.98 13.83 -15.54
CA ALA A 81 17.41 15.14 -15.83
C ALA A 81 18.48 16.21 -15.60
N LYS A 82 18.78 17.04 -16.62
CA LYS A 82 19.80 18.11 -16.55
C LYS A 82 19.59 19.10 -15.40
N ARG A 83 18.35 19.27 -14.94
CA ARG A 83 18.02 20.25 -13.90
C ARG A 83 16.82 19.81 -13.09
N MET A 84 17.05 19.47 -11.82
CA MET A 84 15.98 19.29 -10.83
C MET A 84 15.84 20.60 -10.03
N PRO A 85 14.68 21.28 -10.08
CA PRO A 85 14.49 22.51 -9.32
C PRO A 85 14.49 22.19 -7.81
N ARG A 86 15.28 22.92 -7.02
CA ARG A 86 15.30 22.77 -5.55
C ARG A 86 13.98 23.23 -4.91
N ARG A 87 13.39 24.29 -5.48
CA ARG A 87 12.05 24.78 -5.10
C ARG A 87 10.97 24.20 -5.97
N ILE A 88 10.02 23.53 -5.34
CA ILE A 88 8.80 23.05 -5.99
C ILE A 88 7.75 24.16 -5.90
N LYS A 89 7.14 24.53 -7.03
CA LYS A 89 6.09 25.55 -7.08
C LYS A 89 4.95 25.21 -6.11
N PRO A 90 4.26 26.23 -5.55
CA PRO A 90 3.06 26.00 -4.75
C PRO A 90 2.02 25.20 -5.55
N GLY A 91 1.41 24.21 -4.92
CA GLY A 91 0.44 23.34 -5.56
C GLY A 91 0.23 22.03 -4.80
N GLU A 92 -0.74 21.25 -5.25
CA GLU A 92 -1.03 19.93 -4.72
C GLU A 92 -1.09 18.90 -5.85
N VAL A 93 -0.66 17.68 -5.55
CA VAL A 93 -0.66 16.58 -6.51
C VAL A 93 -0.93 15.27 -5.81
N ILE A 94 -1.64 14.39 -6.52
CA ILE A 94 -1.79 12.99 -6.17
C ILE A 94 -0.92 12.18 -7.13
N SER A 95 -0.01 11.38 -6.58
CA SER A 95 0.76 10.40 -7.33
C SER A 95 0.33 9.00 -6.89
N ARG A 96 0.00 8.15 -7.87
CA ARG A 96 -0.43 6.77 -7.69
C ARG A 96 0.50 5.87 -8.48
N VAL A 97 1.00 4.81 -7.83
CA VAL A 97 1.92 3.85 -8.43
C VAL A 97 1.49 2.45 -8.00
N GLU A 98 1.61 1.47 -8.89
CA GLU A 98 1.35 0.07 -8.54
C GLU A 98 2.64 -0.54 -7.97
N ALA A 99 2.71 -0.65 -6.64
CA ALA A 99 3.77 -1.42 -5.99
C ALA A 99 3.47 -2.93 -6.09
N PRO A 100 4.43 -3.83 -5.81
CA PRO A 100 4.19 -5.29 -5.85
C PRO A 100 3.06 -5.78 -4.92
N ARG A 101 2.66 -4.96 -3.94
CA ARG A 101 1.58 -5.23 -2.97
C ARG A 101 0.25 -4.57 -3.34
N GLY A 102 0.26 -3.74 -4.39
CA GLY A 102 -0.88 -2.97 -4.87
C GLY A 102 -0.63 -1.47 -4.93
N GLU A 103 -1.73 -0.73 -5.06
CA GLU A 103 -1.72 0.71 -5.22
C GLU A 103 -1.13 1.45 -4.01
N LEU A 104 -0.08 2.19 -4.31
CA LEU A 104 0.59 3.14 -3.44
C LEU A 104 0.10 4.55 -3.79
N PHE A 105 -0.37 5.29 -2.79
CA PHE A 105 -0.96 6.62 -2.97
C PHE A 105 -0.18 7.66 -2.17
N TYR A 106 0.27 8.71 -2.86
CA TYR A 106 0.94 9.87 -2.28
C TYR A 106 0.12 11.11 -2.61
N PHE A 107 -0.32 11.82 -1.58
CA PHE A 107 -0.78 13.19 -1.70
C PHE A 107 0.32 14.11 -1.19
N ILE A 108 0.73 15.06 -2.03
CA ILE A 108 1.82 15.99 -1.74
C ILE A 108 1.29 17.40 -1.95
N LYS A 109 1.51 18.27 -0.95
CA LYS A 109 1.22 19.70 -1.03
C LYS A 109 2.52 20.50 -0.82
N SER A 110 2.77 21.44 -1.71
CA SER A 110 3.88 22.40 -1.65
C SER A 110 3.33 23.82 -1.48
N ASN A 111 4.01 24.62 -0.67
CA ASN A 111 3.78 26.06 -0.51
C ASN A 111 4.86 26.92 -1.19
N GLY A 112 5.74 26.33 -2.01
CA GLY A 112 6.85 27.05 -2.64
C GLY A 112 8.16 27.04 -1.84
N SER A 113 8.19 26.43 -0.65
CA SER A 113 9.40 26.26 0.14
C SER A 113 10.25 25.07 -0.34
N GLU A 114 11.44 24.89 0.25
CA GLU A 114 12.31 23.71 -0.01
C GLU A 114 11.74 22.43 0.62
N LEU A 115 10.78 22.56 1.55
CA LEU A 115 10.18 21.45 2.27
C LEU A 115 8.73 21.25 1.85
N PRO A 116 8.25 20.00 1.76
CA PRO A 116 6.84 19.75 1.50
C PRO A 116 6.00 20.25 2.68
N GLU A 117 4.92 20.97 2.39
CA GLU A 117 3.97 21.44 3.42
C GLU A 117 3.25 20.24 4.05
N ARG A 118 2.84 19.29 3.21
CA ARG A 118 2.18 18.07 3.66
C ARG A 118 2.46 16.91 2.71
N ILE A 119 2.82 15.77 3.29
CA ILE A 119 2.84 14.49 2.59
C ILE A 119 1.88 13.55 3.31
N LYS A 120 0.91 13.01 2.58
CA LYS A 120 0.06 11.92 3.06
C LYS A 120 0.32 10.69 2.21
N VAL A 121 0.85 9.66 2.88
CA VAL A 121 1.13 8.36 2.25
C VAL A 121 0.07 7.36 2.68
N ARG A 122 -0.55 6.69 1.71
CA ARG A 122 -1.32 5.45 1.93
C ARG A 122 -0.60 4.32 1.22
N THR A 123 -0.18 3.33 2.01
CA THR A 123 0.52 2.15 1.54
C THR A 123 -0.48 1.02 1.26
N PRO A 124 -0.18 0.09 0.35
CA PRO A 124 -1.10 -0.99 -0.02
C PRO A 124 -1.50 -1.87 1.18
N THR A 125 -0.55 -2.10 2.10
CA THR A 125 -0.76 -2.91 3.31
C THR A 125 -1.90 -2.38 4.17
N LEU A 126 -2.07 -1.05 4.28
CA LEU A 126 -3.17 -0.46 5.05
C LEU A 126 -4.53 -0.86 4.50
N CYS A 127 -4.72 -0.81 3.18
CA CYS A 127 -5.95 -1.24 2.51
C CYS A 127 -6.16 -2.75 2.58
N ASN A 128 -5.08 -3.52 2.51
CA ASN A 128 -5.16 -4.98 2.53
C ASN A 128 -5.37 -5.56 3.93
N MET A 129 -5.07 -4.82 5.00
CA MET A 129 -5.19 -5.30 6.38
C MET A 129 -6.63 -5.65 6.77
N ALA A 130 -7.62 -4.93 6.24
CA ALA A 130 -9.03 -5.23 6.48
C ALA A 130 -9.44 -6.63 5.96
N SER A 131 -8.75 -7.12 4.91
CA SER A 131 -8.96 -8.48 4.41
C SER A 131 -8.47 -9.54 5.39
N VAL A 132 -7.37 -9.29 6.11
CA VAL A 132 -6.86 -10.21 7.13
C VAL A 132 -7.89 -10.36 8.24
N LEU A 133 -8.36 -9.24 8.80
CA LEU A 133 -9.37 -9.24 9.86
C LEU A 133 -10.65 -10.00 9.47
N THR A 134 -11.08 -9.85 8.22
CA THR A 134 -12.28 -10.54 7.72
C THR A 134 -12.03 -12.03 7.49
N LEU A 135 -10.85 -12.41 6.97
CA LEU A 135 -10.53 -13.79 6.63
C LEU A 135 -10.16 -14.63 7.84
N THR A 136 -9.60 -14.03 8.89
CA THR A 136 -9.23 -14.76 10.11
C THR A 136 -10.44 -15.28 10.89
N VAL A 137 -11.63 -14.70 10.69
CA VAL A 137 -12.85 -15.17 11.35
C VAL A 137 -13.21 -16.56 10.82
N GLY A 138 -13.31 -17.53 11.73
CA GLY A 138 -13.67 -18.92 11.40
C GLY A 138 -12.48 -19.84 11.06
N HIS A 139 -11.24 -19.34 11.09
CA HIS A 139 -10.03 -20.16 10.92
C HIS A 139 -9.36 -20.48 12.26
N HIS A 140 -8.43 -21.43 12.25
CA HIS A 140 -7.64 -21.75 13.44
C HIS A 140 -6.56 -20.70 13.69
N LEU A 141 -6.12 -20.58 14.95
CA LEU A 141 -5.02 -19.70 15.32
C LEU A 141 -3.74 -19.99 14.52
N ALA A 142 -3.52 -21.26 14.17
CA ALA A 142 -2.38 -21.71 13.36
C ALA A 142 -2.41 -21.16 11.92
N ASP A 143 -3.57 -20.79 11.39
CA ASP A 143 -3.73 -20.28 10.02
C ASP A 143 -3.47 -18.77 9.92
N VAL A 144 -3.55 -18.05 11.05
CA VAL A 144 -3.42 -16.59 11.11
C VAL A 144 -2.11 -16.08 10.47
N PRO A 145 -0.93 -16.67 10.76
CA PRO A 145 0.31 -16.27 10.09
C PRO A 145 0.24 -16.39 8.57
N MET A 146 -0.36 -17.46 8.04
CA MET A 146 -0.47 -17.69 6.59
C MET A 146 -1.42 -16.70 5.93
N ILE A 147 -2.55 -16.38 6.57
CA ILE A 147 -3.49 -15.36 6.09
C ILE A 147 -2.83 -13.97 6.06
N LEU A 148 -2.06 -13.64 7.10
CA LEU A 148 -1.35 -12.37 7.23
C LEU A 148 -0.20 -12.25 6.21
N VAL A 149 0.68 -13.25 6.10
CA VAL A 149 1.76 -13.27 5.10
C VAL A 149 1.20 -13.30 3.68
N GLY A 150 0.01 -13.87 3.49
CA GLY A 150 -0.70 -13.90 2.22
C GLY A 150 -0.95 -12.53 1.59
N ILE A 151 -0.97 -11.43 2.36
CA ILE A 151 -1.07 -10.06 1.82
C ILE A 151 0.28 -9.37 1.57
N ASP A 152 1.40 -10.03 1.87
CA ASP A 152 2.77 -9.46 1.84
C ASP A 152 2.87 -8.13 2.60
N PRO A 153 2.64 -8.12 3.94
CA PRO A 153 2.55 -6.88 4.69
C PRO A 153 3.93 -6.24 4.86
N CYS A 154 4.04 -4.94 4.55
CA CYS A 154 5.17 -4.13 4.94
C CYS A 154 4.81 -3.35 6.22
N PHE A 155 5.25 -3.83 7.38
CA PHE A 155 4.95 -3.19 8.67
C PHE A 155 5.59 -1.80 8.79
N SER A 156 6.84 -1.62 8.34
CA SER A 156 7.51 -0.31 8.33
C SER A 156 6.78 0.71 7.47
N CYS A 157 6.23 0.29 6.33
CA CYS A 157 5.45 1.13 5.44
C CYS A 157 4.09 1.53 6.05
N ASN A 158 3.57 0.69 6.96
CA ASN A 158 2.29 0.90 7.64
C ASN A 158 2.43 1.63 8.99
N ASP A 159 3.65 1.82 9.47
CA ASP A 159 3.90 2.54 10.72
C ASP A 159 3.53 4.02 10.57
N ARG A 160 2.86 4.56 11.57
CA ARG A 160 2.32 5.93 11.57
C ARG A 160 2.51 6.54 12.95
N GLY A 161 3.48 7.44 13.06
CA GLY A 161 3.58 8.36 14.19
C GLY A 161 2.53 9.47 14.07
N VAL A 162 1.82 9.75 15.17
CA VAL A 162 0.94 10.91 15.28
C VAL A 162 1.55 11.88 16.27
N THR A 163 1.89 13.09 15.82
CA THR A 163 2.34 14.16 16.71
C THR A 163 1.14 14.99 17.15
N LEU A 164 0.72 14.83 18.40
CA LEU A 164 -0.32 15.67 19.00
C LEU A 164 0.34 16.93 19.59
N ARG A 165 0.23 18.07 18.90
CA ARG A 165 0.61 19.36 19.47
C ARG A 165 -0.55 19.91 20.30
N ARG A 166 -0.47 19.82 21.62
CA ARG A 166 -1.33 20.62 22.51
C ARG A 166 -0.72 22.02 22.61
N ALA A 167 -1.57 23.05 22.62
CA ALA A 167 -1.18 24.47 22.56
C ALA A 167 -0.28 24.95 23.70
N ALA A 168 0.04 24.11 24.70
CA ALA A 168 0.87 24.48 25.85
C ALA A 168 2.16 23.65 26.03
N SER A 169 2.37 22.53 25.30
CA SER A 169 3.65 21.81 25.34
C SER A 169 3.80 20.87 24.15
N ALA A 170 4.95 20.96 23.47
CA ALA A 170 5.38 19.99 22.48
C ALA A 170 5.95 18.76 23.20
N ASP A 171 5.06 17.94 23.79
CA ASP A 171 5.48 16.76 24.53
C ASP A 171 5.63 15.57 23.56
N TYR A 172 6.86 15.06 23.43
CA TYR A 172 7.16 13.89 22.58
C TYR A 172 6.76 12.62 23.33
N TRP A 173 5.97 11.76 22.68
CA TRP A 173 5.57 10.47 23.25
C TRP A 173 6.27 9.38 22.45
N ASP A 174 7.21 8.70 23.11
CA ASP A 174 7.81 7.48 22.58
C ASP A 174 6.81 6.31 22.69
N TRP A 175 7.18 5.17 22.09
CA TRP A 175 6.36 3.97 22.11
C TRP A 175 6.03 3.52 23.53
N GLU A 176 6.99 3.62 24.45
CA GLU A 176 6.84 3.21 25.85
C GLU A 176 5.76 4.05 26.55
N ARG A 177 5.79 5.37 26.39
CA ARG A 177 4.83 6.30 26.98
C ARG A 177 3.43 6.15 26.38
N LEU A 178 3.35 5.91 25.07
CA LEU A 178 2.06 5.67 24.40
C LEU A 178 1.44 4.33 24.84
N ARG A 179 2.28 3.29 24.99
CA ARG A 179 1.89 1.98 25.51
C ARG A 179 1.40 2.07 26.95
N GLN A 180 2.15 2.74 27.83
CA GLN A 180 1.77 2.93 29.23
C GLN A 180 0.45 3.71 29.35
N PHE A 181 0.28 4.79 28.57
CA PHE A 181 -0.99 5.51 28.49
C PHE A 181 -2.16 4.61 28.06
N GLY A 182 -1.93 3.71 27.10
CA GLY A 182 -2.92 2.71 26.69
C GLY A 182 -3.31 1.79 27.86
N ILE A 183 -2.32 1.24 28.57
CA ILE A 183 -2.55 0.38 29.74
C ILE A 183 -3.38 1.12 30.79
N ASP A 184 -3.00 2.35 31.14
CA ASP A 184 -3.67 3.14 32.16
C ASP A 184 -5.11 3.52 31.74
N PHE A 185 -5.30 3.87 30.46
CA PHE A 185 -6.61 4.22 29.90
C PHE A 185 -7.59 3.05 29.91
N TYR A 186 -7.14 1.84 29.58
CA TYR A 186 -7.99 0.64 29.61
C TYR A 186 -8.16 0.07 31.03
N ALA A 187 -7.16 0.23 31.91
CA ALA A 187 -7.29 -0.10 33.33
C ALA A 187 -8.39 0.74 34.01
N GLY A 188 -8.49 2.03 33.67
CA GLY A 188 -9.52 2.93 34.21
C GLY A 188 -10.93 2.71 33.66
N LYS A 189 -11.07 1.98 32.54
CA LYS A 189 -12.38 1.72 31.90
C LYS A 189 -13.08 0.44 32.34
N GLY A 190 -12.51 -0.30 33.29
CA GLY A 190 -13.15 -1.49 33.86
C GLY A 190 -13.54 -2.49 32.78
N THR A 191 -12.55 -3.19 32.20
CA THR A 191 -12.86 -4.42 31.46
C THR A 191 -13.40 -5.45 32.44
N HIS A 192 -14.72 -5.46 32.62
CA HIS A 192 -15.47 -6.55 33.24
C HIS A 192 -15.32 -7.79 32.36
N HIS A 193 -14.28 -8.58 32.62
CA HIS A 193 -14.23 -9.99 32.28
C HIS A 193 -14.04 -10.77 33.59
N GLY A 194 -15.17 -10.94 34.25
CA GLY A 194 -15.50 -11.99 35.21
C GLY A 194 -16.94 -12.41 34.91
#